data_AF-A0A957KCK7-F1
#
_entry.id   AF-A0A957KCK7-F1
#
_cell.length_a   1.000
_cell.length_b   1.000
_cell.length_c   1.000
_cell.angle_alpha   90.00
_cell.angle_beta   90.00
_cell.angle_gamma   90.00
#
_symmetry.space_group_name_H-M   'P 1'
#
loop_
_entity.id
_entity.type
_entity.pdbx_description
1 polymer ?
#
loop_
_entity_poly.entity_id
_entity_poly.type
_entity_poly.pdbx_seq_one_letter_code
_entity_poly.pdbx_strand_id
1 'polypeptide(L)'
;ILRDQVLLAAMEGVGPGDPRQIDGLGGADSLTSKAAIVNLSDRPDADLDYLFLQIVIGGGYVATTQNCGNILAGVLPFAIEAGLWPAQGPTTTATIHMVNSQSLCDVTVPTPGGQVNYAGDARVDGVPGTAAPILCNYRDLAGATTGALLPTGNLVDYVDGIAVTAVDNG
;
A
#
# COMPACT_ATOMS: atom_id res chain seq x y z
N ILE A 1 -11.66 -14.26 -10.00
CA ILE A 1 -11.40 -15.26 -11.07
C ILE A 1 -10.60 -14.65 -12.22
N LEU A 2 -11.16 -13.88 -13.16
CA LEU A 2 -10.38 -13.36 -14.31
C LEU A 2 -9.24 -12.42 -13.88
N ARG A 3 -9.52 -11.45 -12.99
CA ARG A 3 -8.50 -10.55 -12.42
C ARG A 3 -7.32 -11.34 -11.86
N ASP A 4 -7.60 -12.32 -11.01
CA ASP A 4 -6.55 -13.07 -10.31
C ASP A 4 -5.76 -13.94 -11.30
N GLN A 5 -6.40 -14.52 -12.31
CA GLN A 5 -5.73 -15.25 -13.37
C GLN A 5 -4.74 -14.37 -14.15
N VAL A 6 -5.14 -13.13 -14.49
CA VAL A 6 -4.26 -12.18 -15.18
C VAL A 6 -3.07 -11.80 -14.29
N LEU A 7 -3.31 -11.54 -13.00
CA LEU A 7 -2.24 -11.19 -12.07
C LEU A 7 -1.27 -12.35 -11.83
N LEU A 8 -1.78 -13.57 -11.68
CA LEU A 8 -0.95 -14.77 -11.56
C LEU A 8 -0.13 -14.98 -12.83
N ALA A 9 -0.73 -14.85 -14.01
CA ALA A 9 0.02 -14.95 -15.26
C ALA A 9 1.10 -13.87 -15.39
N ALA A 10 0.81 -12.63 -14.99
CA ALA A 10 1.79 -11.53 -15.05
C ALA A 10 2.94 -11.72 -14.05
N MET A 11 2.67 -12.25 -12.87
CA MET A 11 3.65 -12.32 -11.77
C MET A 11 4.36 -13.66 -11.69
N GLU A 12 3.69 -14.78 -11.99
CA GLU A 12 4.23 -16.14 -11.87
C GLU A 12 4.49 -16.81 -13.24
N GLY A 13 3.82 -16.34 -14.30
CA GLY A 13 3.90 -16.94 -15.64
C GLY A 13 2.81 -17.99 -15.91
N VAL A 14 3.02 -18.84 -16.91
CA VAL A 14 1.99 -19.79 -17.38
C VAL A 14 1.74 -20.95 -16.40
N GLY A 15 2.68 -21.20 -15.46
CA GLY A 15 2.54 -22.19 -14.40
C GLY A 15 2.12 -21.55 -13.08
N PRO A 16 0.82 -21.51 -12.70
CA PRO A 16 0.41 -20.97 -11.41
C PRO A 16 1.09 -21.76 -10.28
N GLY A 17 1.60 -21.04 -9.29
CA GLY A 17 2.34 -21.58 -8.16
C GLY A 17 3.81 -21.91 -8.45
N ASP A 18 4.45 -21.32 -9.46
CA ASP A 18 5.92 -21.45 -9.59
C ASP A 18 6.62 -20.66 -8.46
N PRO A 19 7.32 -21.33 -7.52
CA PRO A 19 8.01 -20.64 -6.43
C PRO A 19 9.18 -19.77 -6.91
N ARG A 20 9.61 -19.93 -8.16
CA ARG A 20 10.70 -19.14 -8.77
C ARG A 20 10.21 -17.94 -9.55
N GLN A 21 8.91 -17.89 -9.90
CA GLN A 21 8.31 -16.86 -10.76
C GLN A 21 9.10 -16.61 -12.06
N ILE A 22 9.73 -17.66 -12.61
CA ILE A 22 10.76 -17.50 -13.67
C ILE A 22 10.19 -17.04 -15.01
N ASP A 23 8.89 -17.23 -15.20
CA ASP A 23 8.14 -16.90 -16.41
C ASP A 23 7.21 -15.68 -16.19
N GLY A 24 7.41 -14.95 -15.08
CA GLY A 24 6.65 -13.75 -14.72
C GLY A 24 7.55 -12.60 -14.25
N LEU A 25 6.92 -11.52 -13.80
CA LEU A 25 7.61 -10.32 -13.30
C LEU A 25 7.94 -10.36 -11.81
N GLY A 26 7.43 -11.36 -11.07
CA GLY A 26 7.68 -11.49 -9.64
C GLY A 26 9.13 -11.86 -9.34
N GLY A 27 9.66 -11.34 -8.24
CA GLY A 27 11.06 -11.55 -7.84
C GLY A 27 11.32 -12.78 -6.97
N ALA A 28 10.36 -13.71 -6.84
CA ALA A 28 10.41 -14.87 -5.96
C ALA A 28 10.63 -14.54 -4.46
N ASP A 29 10.33 -13.29 -4.06
CA ASP A 29 10.30 -12.84 -2.67
C ASP A 29 9.00 -12.07 -2.38
N SER A 30 8.44 -12.26 -1.19
CA SER A 30 7.16 -11.67 -0.79
C SER A 30 7.13 -10.13 -0.92
N LEU A 31 8.28 -9.47 -0.79
CA LEU A 31 8.47 -8.03 -0.95
C LEU A 31 8.40 -7.58 -2.42
N THR A 32 8.68 -8.50 -3.35
CA THR A 32 8.76 -8.26 -4.81
C THR A 32 7.67 -8.97 -5.62
N SER A 33 6.69 -9.57 -4.94
CA SER A 33 5.54 -10.26 -5.55
C SER A 33 4.23 -9.60 -5.11
N LYS A 34 4.06 -8.33 -5.47
CA LYS A 34 2.95 -7.47 -5.04
C LYS A 34 2.35 -6.75 -6.23
N ALA A 35 1.06 -6.44 -6.15
CA ALA A 35 0.38 -5.62 -7.13
C ALA A 35 -0.49 -4.55 -6.46
N ALA A 36 -0.70 -3.46 -7.20
CA ALA A 36 -1.63 -2.38 -6.87
C ALA A 36 -2.60 -2.22 -8.04
N ILE A 37 -3.90 -2.11 -7.74
CA ILE A 37 -4.88 -1.58 -8.69
C ILE A 37 -5.26 -0.19 -8.21
N VAL A 38 -5.13 0.79 -9.11
CA VAL A 38 -5.36 2.21 -8.82
C VAL A 38 -6.42 2.73 -9.76
N ASN A 39 -7.39 3.47 -9.22
CA ASN A 39 -8.43 4.13 -9.99
C ASN A 39 -8.74 5.52 -9.40
N LEU A 40 -9.43 6.37 -10.16
CA LEU A 40 -10.15 7.49 -9.57
C LEU A 40 -11.23 6.95 -8.63
N SER A 41 -11.37 7.59 -7.47
CA SER A 41 -12.39 7.24 -6.50
C SER A 41 -13.73 7.89 -6.87
N ASP A 42 -14.82 7.12 -6.76
CA ASP A 42 -16.19 7.62 -6.84
C ASP A 42 -16.70 8.17 -5.49
N ARG A 43 -15.89 8.05 -4.43
CA ARG A 43 -16.25 8.50 -3.09
C ARG A 43 -16.05 10.01 -2.95
N PRO A 44 -16.92 10.71 -2.20
CA PRO A 44 -16.78 12.15 -1.97
C PRO A 44 -15.63 12.53 -1.03
N ASP A 45 -15.05 11.56 -0.31
CA ASP A 45 -13.99 11.74 0.70
C ASP A 45 -12.62 11.23 0.25
N ALA A 46 -12.48 10.78 -0.99
CA ALA A 46 -11.23 10.28 -1.55
C ALA A 46 -11.07 10.64 -3.03
N ASP A 47 -9.84 10.92 -3.43
CA ASP A 47 -9.44 11.26 -4.80
C ASP A 47 -9.12 10.00 -5.62
N LEU A 48 -8.46 9.02 -4.99
CA LEU A 48 -8.00 7.78 -5.60
C LEU A 48 -8.43 6.56 -4.78
N ASP A 49 -8.76 5.46 -5.46
CA ASP A 49 -8.91 4.15 -4.87
C ASP A 49 -7.63 3.33 -5.08
N TYR A 50 -7.20 2.64 -4.03
CA TYR A 50 -6.06 1.73 -4.05
C TYR A 50 -6.44 0.37 -3.46
N LEU A 51 -6.35 -0.68 -4.29
CA LEU A 51 -6.47 -2.07 -3.88
C LEU A 51 -5.10 -2.75 -3.89
N PHE A 52 -4.63 -3.15 -2.70
CA PHE A 52 -3.44 -3.96 -2.54
C PHE A 52 -3.73 -5.45 -2.80
N LEU A 53 -2.79 -6.11 -3.47
CA LEU A 53 -2.88 -7.52 -3.83
C LEU A 53 -1.52 -8.18 -3.57
N GLN A 54 -1.51 -9.21 -2.72
CA GLN A 54 -0.33 -10.06 -2.51
C GLN A 54 -0.44 -11.28 -3.41
N ILE A 55 0.54 -11.49 -4.29
CA ILE A 55 0.66 -12.72 -5.06
C ILE A 55 1.46 -13.70 -4.21
N VAL A 56 0.83 -14.80 -3.80
CA VAL A 56 1.43 -15.75 -2.86
C VAL A 56 2.34 -16.71 -3.61
N ILE A 57 3.64 -16.52 -3.41
CA ILE A 57 4.70 -17.31 -4.06
C ILE A 57 4.49 -18.80 -3.79
N GLY A 58 4.46 -19.60 -4.85
CA GLY A 58 4.22 -21.04 -4.77
C GLY A 58 2.79 -21.42 -4.41
N GLY A 59 1.91 -20.45 -4.11
CA GLY A 59 0.53 -20.68 -3.70
C GLY A 59 -0.46 -20.72 -4.87
N GLY A 60 -0.17 -20.00 -5.97
CA GLY A 60 -1.07 -19.94 -7.13
C GLY A 60 -2.37 -19.19 -6.83
N TYR A 61 -2.36 -18.26 -5.87
CA TYR A 61 -3.52 -17.42 -5.54
C TYR A 61 -3.11 -15.99 -5.15
N VAL A 62 -4.10 -15.09 -5.22
CA VAL A 62 -3.95 -13.67 -4.86
C VAL A 62 -4.69 -13.41 -3.55
N ALA A 63 -3.99 -12.87 -2.55
CA ALA A 63 -4.57 -12.46 -1.27
C ALA A 63 -4.89 -10.96 -1.25
N THR A 64 -6.05 -10.61 -0.68
CA THR A 64 -6.59 -9.23 -0.66
C THR A 64 -6.94 -8.74 0.75
N THR A 65 -6.46 -9.41 1.79
CA THR A 65 -6.88 -9.16 3.18
C THR A 65 -6.10 -8.07 3.89
N GLN A 66 -4.95 -7.67 3.36
CA GLN A 66 -4.04 -6.73 4.02
C GLN A 66 -3.91 -5.43 3.23
N ASN A 67 -3.50 -4.37 3.90
CA ASN A 67 -2.92 -3.19 3.26
C ASN A 67 -1.41 -3.38 3.09
N CYS A 68 -0.78 -2.53 2.27
CA CYS A 68 0.67 -2.39 2.25
C CYS A 68 1.08 -0.93 2.14
N GLY A 69 1.53 -0.34 3.25
CA GLY A 69 1.98 1.06 3.29
C GLY A 69 3.16 1.35 2.35
N ASN A 70 4.01 0.35 2.07
CA ASN A 70 5.13 0.51 1.15
C ASN A 70 4.67 0.67 -0.31
N ILE A 71 3.66 -0.10 -0.74
CA ILE A 71 3.12 0.01 -2.09
C ILE A 71 2.23 1.25 -2.23
N LEU A 72 1.53 1.65 -1.16
CA LEU A 72 0.76 2.90 -1.10
C LEU A 72 1.59 4.13 -1.50
N ALA A 73 2.87 4.19 -1.09
CA ALA A 73 3.76 5.30 -1.44
C ALA A 73 3.94 5.50 -2.96
N GLY A 74 3.76 4.44 -3.76
CA GLY A 74 3.83 4.50 -5.23
C GLY A 74 2.52 4.88 -5.92
N VAL A 75 1.39 4.98 -5.21
CA VAL A 75 0.06 5.18 -5.81
C VAL A 75 -0.10 6.56 -6.43
N LEU A 76 0.19 7.63 -5.67
CA LEU A 76 0.08 8.99 -6.20
C LEU A 76 1.11 9.29 -7.32
N PRO A 77 2.39 8.90 -7.20
CA PRO A 77 3.33 9.00 -8.32
C PRO A 77 2.83 8.33 -9.59
N PHE A 78 2.33 7.09 -9.48
CA PHE A 78 1.74 6.36 -10.60
C PHE A 78 0.53 7.08 -11.19
N ALA A 79 -0.40 7.56 -10.35
CA ALA A 79 -1.60 8.24 -10.83
C ALA A 79 -1.27 9.52 -11.60
N ILE A 80 -0.24 10.26 -11.19
CA ILE A 80 0.23 11.45 -11.91
C ILE A 80 0.84 11.08 -13.26
N GLU A 81 1.75 10.10 -13.29
CA GLU A 81 2.44 9.69 -14.52
C GLU A 81 1.52 8.97 -15.51
N ALA A 82 0.54 8.23 -15.03
CA ALA A 82 -0.48 7.58 -15.85
C ALA A 82 -1.55 8.56 -16.36
N GLY A 83 -1.50 9.84 -15.95
CA GLY A 83 -2.49 10.86 -16.33
C GLY A 83 -3.86 10.68 -15.66
N LEU A 84 -3.94 9.89 -14.59
CA LEU A 84 -5.16 9.69 -13.79
C LEU A 84 -5.43 10.87 -12.86
N TRP A 85 -4.37 11.50 -12.32
CA TRP A 85 -4.48 12.62 -11.39
C TRP A 85 -3.55 13.77 -11.79
N PRO A 86 -4.02 15.03 -11.85
CA PRO A 86 -3.16 16.15 -12.24
C PRO A 86 -2.21 16.55 -11.11
N ALA A 87 -0.99 16.96 -11.45
CA ALA A 87 -0.10 17.61 -10.50
C ALA A 87 -0.64 19.00 -10.10
N GLN A 88 -0.51 19.37 -8.82
CA GLN A 88 -1.12 20.55 -8.20
C GLN A 88 -0.08 21.59 -7.74
N GLY A 89 0.88 21.92 -8.62
CA GLY A 89 1.98 22.83 -8.32
C GLY A 89 3.26 22.09 -7.93
N PRO A 90 4.17 22.69 -7.13
CA PRO A 90 5.47 22.09 -6.81
C PRO A 90 5.38 20.86 -5.89
N THR A 91 4.22 20.64 -5.27
CA THR A 91 3.88 19.47 -4.47
C THR A 91 2.43 19.12 -4.76
N THR A 92 2.11 17.84 -4.85
CA THR A 92 0.75 17.34 -5.10
C THR A 92 0.31 16.46 -3.94
N THR A 93 -0.91 16.64 -3.47
CA THR A 93 -1.53 15.81 -2.43
C THR A 93 -2.79 15.17 -3.00
N ALA A 94 -3.03 13.91 -2.63
CA ALA A 94 -4.29 13.21 -2.90
C ALA A 94 -4.70 12.39 -1.68
N THR A 95 -5.99 12.36 -1.39
CA THR A 95 -6.60 11.48 -0.39
C THR A 95 -6.83 10.12 -1.05
N ILE A 96 -6.18 9.08 -0.56
CA ILE A 96 -6.25 7.73 -1.11
C ILE A 96 -7.09 6.84 -0.20
N HIS A 97 -8.13 6.24 -0.75
CA HIS A 97 -8.93 5.21 -0.08
C HIS A 97 -8.31 3.83 -0.30
N MET A 98 -7.89 3.19 0.80
CA MET A 98 -7.30 1.86 0.81
C MET A 98 -8.41 0.80 0.88
N VAL A 99 -8.80 0.27 -0.27
CA VAL A 99 -9.98 -0.58 -0.44
C VAL A 99 -9.97 -1.81 0.49
N ASN A 100 -8.80 -2.38 0.78
CA ASN A 100 -8.70 -3.55 1.66
C ASN A 100 -9.16 -3.27 3.11
N SER A 101 -8.95 -2.03 3.59
CA SER A 101 -9.19 -1.63 4.99
C SER A 101 -10.31 -0.60 5.17
N GLN A 102 -10.74 0.04 4.09
CA GLN A 102 -11.63 1.20 4.10
C GLN A 102 -11.03 2.47 4.74
N SER A 103 -9.74 2.45 5.11
CA SER A 103 -9.05 3.61 5.68
C SER A 103 -8.63 4.61 4.60
N LEU A 104 -8.44 5.87 5.00
CA LEU A 104 -7.98 6.96 4.14
C LEU A 104 -6.53 7.33 4.48
N CYS A 105 -5.75 7.71 3.46
CA CYS A 105 -4.40 8.25 3.64
C CYS A 105 -4.16 9.43 2.72
N ASP A 106 -3.72 10.56 3.27
CA ASP A 106 -3.25 11.69 2.48
C ASP A 106 -1.81 11.43 2.04
N VAL A 107 -1.60 11.24 0.75
CA VAL A 107 -0.28 11.04 0.17
C VAL A 107 0.17 12.33 -0.48
N THR A 108 1.37 12.79 -0.14
CA THR A 108 1.96 14.03 -0.66
C THR A 108 3.29 13.74 -1.34
N VAL A 109 3.41 14.18 -2.60
CA VAL A 109 4.55 13.91 -3.49
C VAL A 109 5.11 15.21 -4.06
N PRO A 110 6.45 15.39 -4.11
CA PRO A 110 7.06 16.52 -4.79
C PRO A 110 6.82 16.47 -6.30
N THR A 111 6.28 17.56 -6.86
CA THR A 111 5.95 17.69 -8.28
C THR A 111 6.48 18.98 -8.94
N PRO A 112 7.76 19.36 -8.77
CA PRO A 112 8.30 20.59 -9.35
C PRO A 112 8.13 20.61 -10.87
N GLY A 113 7.63 21.72 -11.42
CA GLY A 113 7.34 21.82 -12.85
C GLY A 113 6.19 20.93 -13.33
N GLY A 114 5.35 20.43 -12.42
CA GLY A 114 4.21 19.58 -12.74
C GLY A 114 4.55 18.12 -13.03
N GLN A 115 5.77 17.67 -12.69
CA GLN A 115 6.23 16.30 -12.89
C GLN A 115 6.69 15.71 -11.56
N VAL A 116 6.42 14.42 -11.34
CA VAL A 116 6.91 13.70 -10.15
C VAL A 116 8.43 13.80 -10.07
N ASN A 117 8.93 14.21 -8.91
CA ASN A 117 10.37 14.22 -8.63
C ASN A 117 10.71 13.10 -7.66
N TYR A 118 11.55 12.16 -8.09
CA TYR A 118 12.06 11.06 -7.26
C TYR A 118 13.42 11.37 -6.62
N ALA A 119 14.10 12.43 -7.03
CA ALA A 119 15.40 12.80 -6.49
C ALA A 119 15.26 13.63 -5.19
N GLY A 120 16.05 13.30 -4.18
CA GLY A 120 16.08 14.03 -2.91
C GLY A 120 17.03 13.38 -1.91
N ASP A 121 17.04 13.93 -0.70
CA ASP A 121 17.99 13.55 0.35
C ASP A 121 17.35 12.69 1.45
N ALA A 122 16.07 12.31 1.30
CA ALA A 122 15.41 11.44 2.26
C ALA A 122 15.97 10.02 2.17
N ARG A 123 16.10 9.36 3.32
CA ARG A 123 16.62 8.00 3.44
C ARG A 123 15.67 7.15 4.26
N VAL A 124 15.46 5.91 3.81
CA VAL A 124 14.72 4.87 4.53
C VAL A 124 15.58 3.62 4.63
N ASP A 125 15.56 2.93 5.77
CA ASP A 125 16.32 1.69 5.93
C ASP A 125 15.76 0.58 5.03
N GLY A 126 16.66 -0.24 4.45
CA GLY A 126 16.31 -1.27 3.48
C GLY A 126 16.41 -0.86 2.01
N VAL A 127 16.52 0.44 1.70
CA VAL A 127 16.73 0.95 0.33
C VAL A 127 18.06 1.70 0.25
N PRO A 128 19.00 1.30 -0.62
CA PRO A 128 20.25 2.03 -0.82
C PRO A 128 20.06 3.44 -1.37
N GLY A 129 20.89 4.39 -0.93
CA GLY A 129 20.90 5.76 -1.43
C GLY A 129 19.85 6.67 -0.78
N THR A 130 19.39 7.65 -1.54
CA THR A 130 18.40 8.65 -1.12
C THR A 130 17.39 8.92 -2.23
N ALA A 131 16.21 9.42 -1.85
CA ALA A 131 15.13 9.77 -2.76
C ALA A 131 14.32 10.97 -2.24
N ALA A 132 13.39 11.46 -3.06
CA ALA A 132 12.41 12.44 -2.62
C ALA A 132 11.50 11.86 -1.52
N PRO A 133 11.16 12.62 -0.48
CA PRO A 133 10.25 12.14 0.55
C PRO A 133 8.82 12.04 0.01
N ILE A 134 8.14 10.95 0.33
CA ILE A 134 6.70 10.80 0.14
C ILE A 134 6.08 10.77 1.53
N LEU A 135 5.19 11.72 1.82
CA LEU A 135 4.51 11.79 3.10
C LEU A 135 3.18 11.04 2.98
N CYS A 136 3.01 10.01 3.81
CA CYS A 136 1.77 9.25 3.92
C CYS A 136 1.14 9.53 5.29
N ASN A 137 0.09 10.34 5.34
CA ASN A 137 -0.62 10.69 6.55
C ASN A 137 -1.94 9.90 6.65
N TYR A 138 -1.93 8.84 7.46
CA TYR A 138 -3.08 7.98 7.67
C TYR A 138 -4.13 8.66 8.55
N ARG A 139 -5.40 8.63 8.13
CA ARG A 139 -6.53 9.16 8.88
C ARG A 139 -7.16 8.08 9.75
N ASP A 140 -7.68 8.48 10.91
CA ASP A 140 -8.55 7.66 11.78
C ASP A 140 -8.02 6.26 12.10
N LEU A 141 -6.71 6.12 12.33
CA LEU A 141 -6.07 4.83 12.65
C LEU A 141 -6.49 4.25 14.01
N ALA A 142 -6.80 5.12 14.96
CA ALA A 142 -7.09 4.71 16.33
C ALA A 142 -8.40 3.90 16.39
N GLY A 143 -8.30 2.62 16.70
CA GLY A 143 -9.44 1.72 16.75
C GLY A 143 -9.98 1.30 15.37
N ALA A 144 -9.17 1.40 14.30
CA ALA A 144 -9.62 1.09 12.95
C ALA A 144 -10.14 -0.35 12.77
N THR A 145 -9.63 -1.30 13.56
CA THR A 145 -10.03 -2.72 13.48
C THR A 145 -11.05 -3.11 14.54
N THR A 146 -10.90 -2.56 15.74
CA THR A 146 -11.58 -3.01 16.98
C THR A 146 -12.58 -2.00 17.54
N GLY A 147 -12.60 -0.77 17.01
CA GLY A 147 -13.44 0.33 17.45
C GLY A 147 -12.86 1.19 18.58
N ALA A 148 -11.68 0.85 19.14
CA ALA A 148 -11.01 1.67 20.16
C ALA A 148 -9.48 1.50 20.11
N LEU A 149 -8.75 2.57 20.45
CA LEU A 149 -7.27 2.53 20.54
C LEU A 149 -6.78 1.46 21.53
N LEU A 150 -7.49 1.30 22.65
CA LEU A 150 -7.28 0.27 23.65
C LEU A 150 -8.55 -0.60 23.69
N PRO A 151 -8.61 -1.71 22.94
CA PRO A 151 -9.83 -2.51 22.78
C PRO A 151 -10.34 -3.08 24.12
N THR A 152 -9.42 -3.33 25.06
CA THR A 152 -9.71 -3.83 26.42
C THR A 152 -10.06 -2.71 27.41
N GLY A 153 -9.85 -1.45 27.02
CA GLY A 153 -9.97 -0.27 27.90
C GLY A 153 -8.79 -0.08 28.87
N ASN A 154 -7.83 -1.01 28.90
CA ASN A 154 -6.71 -1.00 29.84
C ASN A 154 -5.40 -0.58 29.15
N LEU A 155 -4.53 0.13 29.87
CA LEU A 155 -3.16 0.38 29.40
C LEU A 155 -2.29 -0.88 29.49
N VAL A 156 -2.58 -1.75 30.45
CA VAL A 156 -1.90 -3.03 30.66
C VAL A 156 -2.95 -4.09 31.01
N ASP A 157 -2.93 -5.18 30.26
CA ASP A 157 -3.64 -6.43 30.52
C ASP A 157 -2.65 -7.52 30.96
N TYR A 158 -3.17 -8.62 31.49
CA TYR A 158 -2.38 -9.81 31.78
C TYR A 158 -2.95 -11.02 31.04
N VAL A 159 -2.15 -11.63 30.16
CA VAL A 159 -2.48 -12.86 29.43
C VAL A 159 -1.47 -13.91 29.83
N ASP A 160 -1.95 -15.04 30.38
CA ASP A 160 -1.10 -16.12 30.92
C ASP A 160 -0.03 -15.63 31.92
N GLY A 161 -0.35 -14.59 32.69
CA GLY A 161 0.54 -13.98 33.69
C GLY A 161 1.58 -13.00 33.12
N ILE A 162 1.55 -12.72 31.82
CA ILE A 162 2.45 -11.79 31.15
C ILE A 162 1.74 -10.44 30.95
N ALA A 163 2.40 -9.35 31.34
CA ALA A 163 1.91 -8.00 31.12
C ALA A 163 1.99 -7.64 29.62
N VAL A 164 0.86 -7.25 29.04
CA VAL A 164 0.72 -6.89 27.63
C VAL A 164 -0.11 -5.61 27.47
N THR A 165 0.02 -4.93 26.34
CA THR A 165 -0.89 -3.84 25.96
C THR A 165 -1.57 -4.22 24.64
N ALA A 166 -2.90 -4.32 24.66
CA ALA A 166 -3.68 -4.43 23.44
C ALA A 166 -3.87 -3.03 22.84
N VAL A 167 -3.21 -2.75 21.71
CA VAL A 167 -3.34 -1.49 20.96
C VAL A 167 -3.80 -1.76 19.55
N ASP A 168 -4.73 -0.93 19.08
CA ASP A 168 -5.20 -0.87 17.70
C ASP A 168 -5.03 0.57 17.18
N ASN A 169 -3.94 0.82 16.45
CA ASN A 169 -3.59 2.14 15.91
C ASN A 169 -3.02 2.03 14.50
N GLY A 170 -3.73 1.30 13.64
CA GLY A 170 -3.34 1.00 12.25
C GLY A 170 -2.68 -0.34 12.05
#